data_AF-A0A1J5H2S6-F1
#
_entry.id   AF-A0A1J5H2S6-F1
#
_cell.length_a   1.000
_cell.length_b   1.000
_cell.length_c   1.000
_cell.angle_alpha   90.00
_cell.angle_beta   90.00
_cell.angle_gamma   90.00
#
_symmetry.space_group_name_H-M   'P 1'
#
loop_
_entity.id
_entity.type
_entity.pdbx_description
1 polymer ?
#
loop_
_entity_poly.entity_id
_entity_poly.type
_entity_poly.pdbx_seq_one_letter_code
_entity_poly.pdbx_strand_id
1 'polypeptide(L)'
;MKNKTILITGGVGFIGSYLCEKYLEAGHKIICLDNLQTTGSTKNIEKLLGKRDFKFIKHDIIEPINFREKVDWLFNLACSGSPTSYQYDPIHTIKTNTLGMINMLELARRHGARIMQFSTSEVYGDPQTPAQNEAYNGNVNPLGPRACYDEGKRCAETLCMDYYREYGVDVKIIRIFNTYGPKMDINDGRAMTNFIVNALAGKNLAIYGDGSNTRSFQYIDDLISGIDLMMRRDNFTGPVNLGNPEEISVLALAGKIIEKTKSNSKIVKQKKSTDDPKRRRPDISLAKEKLGWQPKISLDHGLNKTIEYFKTIELPEKRILAFTIKYYPDLGPAEQAVADLAREMPDTEFHIITAKFRKNLAKHEKIGNTHIYRLGFGGGMDKYFLALGGAFAARKLNKKYKFKFVWSVMSSYGALAAILFRLMFKDSLLLLIFSRAEIKRRGTIRAKLAALMYKLALRRADSVFLSDISLERNLKLLEPNVDFTVRQADKKSFVNQVRYTYAKLLNKQERKLERYK
;
A
#
# COMPACT_ATOMS: atom_id res chain seq x y z
N MET A 1 30.72 -11.37 19.20
CA MET A 1 29.90 -12.46 18.60
C MET A 1 30.59 -12.93 17.34
N LYS A 2 30.58 -14.24 17.02
CA LYS A 2 31.05 -14.71 15.70
C LYS A 2 30.26 -13.98 14.59
N ASN A 3 30.93 -13.62 13.51
CA ASN A 3 30.28 -13.09 12.31
C ASN A 3 29.25 -14.13 11.81
N LYS A 4 28.02 -13.70 11.54
CA LYS A 4 26.90 -14.57 11.15
C LYS A 4 26.41 -14.16 9.77
N THR A 5 25.96 -15.13 9.00
CA THR A 5 25.18 -14.85 7.79
C THR A 5 23.71 -14.86 8.14
N ILE A 6 23.05 -13.73 7.93
CA ILE A 6 21.65 -13.51 8.33
C ILE A 6 20.81 -13.28 7.08
N LEU A 7 19.79 -14.11 6.90
CA LEU A 7 18.78 -13.97 5.86
C LEU A 7 17.58 -13.18 6.40
N ILE A 8 17.16 -12.13 5.69
CA ILE A 8 16.01 -11.30 6.06
C ILE A 8 15.05 -11.26 4.87
N THR A 9 13.93 -11.96 4.96
CA THR A 9 12.84 -11.88 3.97
C THR A 9 11.95 -10.67 4.29
N GLY A 10 11.46 -9.96 3.27
CA GLY A 10 10.78 -8.67 3.47
C GLY A 10 11.72 -7.58 3.98
N GLY A 11 13.03 -7.71 3.71
CA GLY A 11 14.07 -6.87 4.28
C GLY A 11 14.05 -5.42 3.77
N VAL A 12 13.32 -5.11 2.69
CA VAL A 12 13.14 -3.74 2.20
C VAL A 12 11.97 -3.03 2.89
N GLY A 13 11.10 -3.79 3.56
CA GLY A 13 9.97 -3.25 4.31
C GLY A 13 10.36 -2.40 5.52
N PHE A 14 9.34 -1.85 6.18
CA PHE A 14 9.49 -1.00 7.37
C PHE A 14 10.38 -1.66 8.43
N ILE A 15 9.97 -2.78 9.03
CA ILE A 15 10.73 -3.46 10.10
C ILE A 15 12.02 -4.09 9.56
N GLY A 16 11.94 -4.75 8.39
CA GLY A 16 13.05 -5.48 7.79
C GLY A 16 14.28 -4.61 7.54
N SER A 17 14.08 -3.35 7.13
CA SER A 17 15.18 -2.43 6.85
C SER A 17 15.96 -2.02 8.11
N TYR A 18 15.29 -1.90 9.27
CA TYR A 18 15.97 -1.67 10.55
C TYR A 18 16.78 -2.89 10.99
N LEU A 19 16.29 -4.10 10.75
CA LEU A 19 17.03 -5.32 11.06
C LEU A 19 18.27 -5.44 10.16
N CYS A 20 18.12 -5.12 8.87
CA CYS A 20 19.26 -5.08 7.94
C CYS A 20 20.34 -4.11 8.43
N GLU A 21 19.96 -2.89 8.78
CA GLU A 21 20.85 -1.85 9.28
C GLU A 21 21.53 -2.27 10.59
N LYS A 22 20.74 -2.64 11.60
CA LYS A 22 21.23 -3.04 12.93
C LYS A 22 22.24 -4.18 12.87
N TYR A 23 21.93 -5.26 12.16
CA TYR A 23 22.82 -6.43 12.15
C TYR A 23 24.04 -6.24 11.25
N LEU A 24 23.93 -5.44 10.18
CA LEU A 24 25.09 -5.07 9.37
C LEU A 24 26.07 -4.20 10.18
N GLU A 25 25.56 -3.23 10.95
CA GLU A 25 26.37 -2.41 11.87
C GLU A 25 27.02 -3.22 12.99
N ALA A 26 26.36 -4.30 13.43
CA ALA A 26 26.94 -5.27 14.36
C ALA A 26 28.00 -6.20 13.72
N GLY A 27 28.33 -6.00 12.44
CA GLY A 27 29.38 -6.73 11.73
C GLY A 27 28.95 -8.07 11.13
N HIS A 28 27.65 -8.33 11.01
CA HIS A 28 27.11 -9.53 10.36
C HIS A 28 26.99 -9.37 8.85
N LYS A 29 27.00 -10.50 8.13
CA LYS A 29 26.68 -10.53 6.69
C LYS A 29 25.18 -10.65 6.49
N ILE A 30 24.59 -9.75 5.71
CA ILE A 30 23.15 -9.66 5.51
C ILE A 30 22.78 -10.06 4.08
N ILE A 31 21.86 -11.00 3.95
CA ILE A 31 21.16 -11.33 2.71
C ILE A 31 19.73 -10.81 2.84
N CYS A 32 19.40 -9.77 2.10
CA CYS A 32 18.07 -9.17 2.05
C CYS A 32 17.29 -9.74 0.85
N LEU A 33 16.21 -10.48 1.12
CA LEU A 33 15.26 -10.95 0.11
C LEU A 33 13.98 -10.10 0.13
N ASP A 34 13.57 -9.61 -1.04
CA ASP A 34 12.30 -8.88 -1.18
C ASP A 34 11.85 -8.84 -2.66
N ASN A 35 10.56 -9.01 -2.94
CA ASN A 35 10.04 -8.95 -4.31
C ASN A 35 9.70 -7.50 -4.75
N LEU A 36 9.77 -6.53 -3.83
CA LEU A 36 9.43 -5.12 -3.99
C LEU A 36 7.95 -4.87 -4.34
N GLN A 37 7.06 -5.84 -4.11
CA GLN A 37 5.64 -5.68 -4.40
C GLN A 37 5.08 -4.53 -3.57
N THR A 38 5.19 -4.57 -2.25
CA THR A 38 4.55 -3.57 -1.38
C THR A 38 5.31 -2.25 -1.31
N THR A 39 6.65 -2.29 -1.35
CA THR A 39 7.50 -1.09 -1.24
C THR A 39 7.68 -0.36 -2.57
N GLY A 40 7.57 -1.07 -3.71
CA GLY A 40 7.80 -0.55 -5.07
C GLY A 40 9.24 -0.10 -5.38
N SER A 41 10.08 0.10 -4.36
CA SER A 41 11.44 0.58 -4.49
C SER A 41 12.37 0.06 -3.38
N THR A 42 13.67 0.29 -3.54
CA THR A 42 14.73 -0.08 -2.60
C THR A 42 15.09 1.05 -1.62
N LYS A 43 14.30 2.13 -1.56
CA LYS A 43 14.60 3.37 -0.82
C LYS A 43 15.01 3.12 0.65
N ASN A 44 14.33 2.21 1.33
CA ASN A 44 14.59 1.90 2.74
C ASN A 44 15.95 1.25 3.02
N ILE A 45 16.57 0.64 2.00
CA ILE A 45 17.87 -0.04 2.09
C ILE A 45 18.95 0.62 1.23
N GLU A 46 18.66 1.79 0.64
CA GLU A 46 19.55 2.43 -0.34
C GLU A 46 20.95 2.68 0.23
N LYS A 47 21.03 3.14 1.48
CA LYS A 47 22.29 3.36 2.21
C LYS A 47 23.09 2.08 2.48
N LEU A 48 22.48 0.91 2.32
CA LEU A 48 23.10 -0.40 2.53
C LEU A 48 23.63 -0.99 1.23
N LEU A 49 23.11 -0.54 0.08
CA LEU A 49 23.55 -1.00 -1.23
C LEU A 49 25.04 -0.64 -1.44
N GLY A 50 25.80 -1.61 -1.97
CA GLY A 50 27.24 -1.45 -2.21
C GLY A 50 28.13 -1.75 -1.00
N LYS A 51 27.58 -1.93 0.21
CA LYS A 51 28.36 -2.42 1.35
C LYS A 51 28.78 -3.87 1.13
N ARG A 52 30.06 -4.19 1.38
CA ARG A 52 30.67 -5.51 1.13
C ARG A 52 29.88 -6.69 1.72
N ASP A 53 29.40 -6.51 2.95
CA ASP A 53 28.70 -7.55 3.71
C ASP A 53 27.17 -7.47 3.60
N PHE A 54 26.65 -6.70 2.63
CA PHE A 54 25.22 -6.59 2.35
C PHE A 54 24.90 -7.04 0.93
N LYS A 55 23.97 -7.99 0.78
CA LYS A 55 23.49 -8.48 -0.51
C LYS A 55 21.97 -8.37 -0.60
N PHE A 56 21.49 -7.56 -1.54
CA PHE A 56 20.07 -7.53 -1.92
C PHE A 56 19.80 -8.52 -3.06
N ILE A 57 18.74 -9.30 -2.92
CA ILE A 57 18.26 -10.23 -3.94
C ILE A 57 16.75 -9.99 -4.12
N LYS A 58 16.38 -9.58 -5.33
CA LYS A 58 14.96 -9.44 -5.68
C LYS A 58 14.37 -10.83 -5.92
N HIS A 59 13.57 -11.33 -4.99
CA HIS A 59 13.02 -12.69 -5.02
C HIS A 59 11.69 -12.77 -4.28
N ASP A 60 10.80 -13.64 -4.75
CA ASP A 60 9.53 -13.94 -4.08
C ASP A 60 9.65 -15.27 -3.33
N ILE A 61 9.34 -15.27 -2.04
CA ILE A 61 9.54 -16.46 -1.19
C ILE A 61 8.60 -17.62 -1.55
N ILE A 62 7.53 -17.37 -2.31
CA ILE A 62 6.68 -18.46 -2.83
C ILE A 62 7.46 -19.41 -3.74
N GLU A 63 8.54 -18.93 -4.35
CA GLU A 63 9.46 -19.74 -5.13
C GLU A 63 10.65 -20.18 -4.29
N PRO A 64 11.08 -21.45 -4.36
CA PRO A 64 12.25 -21.94 -3.65
C PRO A 64 13.52 -21.15 -4.01
N ILE A 65 14.41 -20.98 -3.02
CA ILE A 65 15.73 -20.37 -3.19
C ILE A 65 16.77 -21.13 -2.37
N ASN A 66 18.01 -21.19 -2.88
CA ASN A 66 19.12 -21.88 -2.23
C ASN A 66 20.33 -20.96 -2.14
N PHE A 67 21.10 -21.13 -1.07
CA PHE A 67 22.37 -20.43 -0.85
C PHE A 67 23.50 -21.45 -0.72
N ARG A 68 24.66 -21.17 -1.32
CA ARG A 68 25.87 -21.98 -1.09
C ARG A 68 26.47 -21.72 0.28
N GLU A 69 26.38 -20.49 0.74
CA GLU A 69 26.88 -20.08 2.05
C GLU A 69 25.91 -20.51 3.14
N LYS A 70 26.43 -20.91 4.29
CA LYS A 70 25.61 -21.25 5.45
C LYS A 70 24.84 -20.01 5.92
N VAL A 71 23.53 -20.15 6.13
CA VAL A 71 22.69 -19.17 6.80
C VAL A 71 22.59 -19.57 8.27
N ASP A 72 22.94 -18.67 9.18
CA ASP A 72 22.85 -18.93 10.62
C ASP A 72 21.48 -18.57 11.17
N TRP A 73 20.97 -17.41 10.77
CA TRP A 73 19.72 -16.81 11.25
C TRP A 73 18.84 -16.41 10.08
N LEU A 74 17.54 -16.71 10.17
CA LEU A 74 16.52 -16.34 9.19
C LEU A 74 15.43 -15.54 9.88
N PHE A 75 15.24 -14.28 9.50
CA PHE A 75 14.09 -13.48 9.90
C PHE A 75 13.06 -13.50 8.76
N ASN A 76 11.88 -14.09 9.01
CA ASN A 76 10.83 -14.20 8.00
C ASN A 76 9.78 -13.09 8.18
N LEU A 77 9.95 -11.95 7.48
CA LEU A 77 9.02 -10.81 7.50
C LEU A 77 8.26 -10.62 6.20
N ALA A 78 8.52 -11.43 5.16
CA ALA A 78 7.86 -11.29 3.86
C ALA A 78 6.35 -11.55 3.95
N CYS A 79 5.59 -10.49 4.20
CA CYS A 79 4.15 -10.30 4.00
C CYS A 79 3.80 -8.94 4.62
N SER A 80 3.14 -8.04 3.88
CA SER A 80 2.69 -6.77 4.48
C SER A 80 1.55 -6.99 5.46
N GLY A 81 1.60 -6.31 6.61
CA GLY A 81 0.53 -6.30 7.61
C GLY A 81 -0.52 -5.20 7.40
N SER A 82 -0.41 -4.39 6.34
CA SER A 82 -1.38 -3.35 6.01
C SER A 82 -2.61 -3.95 5.31
N PRO A 83 -3.84 -3.65 5.76
CA PRO A 83 -5.07 -4.11 5.10
C PRO A 83 -5.17 -3.75 3.62
N THR A 84 -4.74 -2.56 3.23
CA THR A 84 -4.77 -2.15 1.82
C THR A 84 -3.81 -2.99 0.97
N SER A 85 -2.70 -3.44 1.56
CA SER A 85 -1.67 -4.24 0.87
C SER A 85 -2.08 -5.71 0.73
N TYR A 86 -2.48 -6.38 1.82
CA TYR A 86 -2.76 -7.82 1.74
C TYR A 86 -4.10 -8.13 1.05
N GLN A 87 -5.05 -7.19 1.05
CA GLN A 87 -6.31 -7.36 0.31
C GLN A 87 -6.18 -7.03 -1.18
N TYR A 88 -5.07 -6.43 -1.60
CA TYR A 88 -4.81 -6.15 -3.01
C TYR A 88 -4.66 -7.45 -3.82
N ASP A 89 -3.89 -8.40 -3.28
CA ASP A 89 -3.72 -9.74 -3.83
C ASP A 89 -3.85 -10.79 -2.72
N PRO A 90 -5.09 -11.19 -2.38
CA PRO A 90 -5.33 -12.11 -1.27
C PRO A 90 -4.80 -13.52 -1.56
N ILE A 91 -4.73 -13.93 -2.84
CA ILE A 91 -4.19 -15.23 -3.24
C ILE A 91 -2.67 -15.26 -3.05
N HIS A 92 -1.98 -14.22 -3.49
CA HIS A 92 -0.54 -14.09 -3.24
C HIS A 92 -0.24 -13.99 -1.74
N THR A 93 -1.06 -13.24 -0.98
CA THR A 93 -0.94 -13.15 0.48
C THR A 93 -0.99 -14.51 1.15
N ILE A 94 -1.98 -15.35 0.83
CA ILE A 94 -2.07 -16.67 1.47
C ILE A 94 -0.94 -17.60 1.00
N LYS A 95 -0.55 -17.56 -0.28
CA LYS A 95 0.61 -18.33 -0.78
C LYS A 95 1.90 -17.93 -0.08
N THR A 96 2.10 -16.64 0.16
CA THR A 96 3.28 -16.11 0.86
C THR A 96 3.36 -16.63 2.29
N ASN A 97 2.22 -16.68 3.01
CA ASN A 97 2.19 -17.18 4.38
C ASN A 97 2.16 -18.72 4.50
N THR A 98 1.92 -19.45 3.40
CA THR A 98 1.86 -20.92 3.39
C THR A 98 3.04 -21.51 2.62
N LEU A 99 3.01 -21.51 1.29
CA LEU A 99 4.09 -22.00 0.42
C LEU A 99 5.40 -21.26 0.70
N GLY A 100 5.35 -19.94 0.82
CA GLY A 100 6.54 -19.15 1.17
C GLY A 100 7.12 -19.52 2.53
N MET A 101 6.25 -19.81 3.50
CA MET A 101 6.68 -20.27 4.82
C MET A 101 7.32 -21.65 4.78
N ILE A 102 6.73 -22.59 4.04
CA ILE A 102 7.30 -23.93 3.80
C ILE A 102 8.70 -23.81 3.20
N ASN A 103 8.87 -22.99 2.15
CA ASN A 103 10.19 -22.79 1.53
C ASN A 103 11.23 -22.24 2.53
N MET A 104 10.85 -21.31 3.40
CA MET A 104 11.76 -20.74 4.39
C MET A 104 12.09 -21.73 5.52
N LEU A 105 11.13 -22.55 5.94
CA LEU A 105 11.36 -23.62 6.91
C LEU A 105 12.28 -24.72 6.35
N GLU A 106 12.09 -25.13 5.10
CA GLU A 106 12.98 -26.07 4.43
C GLU A 106 14.39 -25.49 4.20
N LEU A 107 14.49 -24.20 3.95
CA LEU A 107 15.79 -23.52 3.92
C LEU A 107 16.44 -23.55 5.30
N ALA A 108 15.71 -23.18 6.35
CA ALA A 108 16.22 -23.20 7.72
C ALA A 108 16.70 -24.60 8.13
N ARG A 109 15.90 -25.63 7.83
CA ARG A 109 16.23 -27.04 8.08
C ARG A 109 17.54 -27.45 7.40
N ARG A 110 17.68 -27.19 6.08
CA ARG A 110 18.88 -27.58 5.31
C ARG A 110 20.15 -26.86 5.75
N HIS A 111 20.03 -25.62 6.22
CA HIS A 111 21.17 -24.84 6.70
C HIS A 111 21.46 -25.01 8.20
N GLY A 112 20.57 -25.68 8.95
CA GLY A 112 20.60 -25.68 10.41
C GLY A 112 20.46 -24.26 11.00
N ALA A 113 19.66 -23.41 10.34
CA ALA A 113 19.47 -22.01 10.72
C ALA A 113 18.37 -21.88 11.78
N ARG A 114 18.54 -20.94 12.71
CA ARG A 114 17.45 -20.47 13.57
C ARG A 114 16.53 -19.57 12.77
N ILE A 115 15.24 -19.87 12.73
CA ILE A 115 14.23 -19.09 12.01
C ILE A 115 13.31 -18.35 13.00
N MET A 116 13.09 -17.07 12.75
CA MET A 116 12.08 -16.27 13.44
C MET A 116 10.91 -15.95 12.52
N GLN A 117 9.73 -16.41 12.89
CA GLN A 117 8.47 -16.06 12.25
C GLN A 117 7.85 -14.80 12.86
N PHE A 118 7.59 -13.82 11.99
CA PHE A 118 6.92 -12.58 12.35
C PHE A 118 5.41 -12.79 12.20
N SER A 119 4.80 -13.26 13.27
CA SER A 119 3.35 -13.35 13.39
C SER A 119 2.76 -11.98 13.81
N THR A 120 1.46 -11.95 14.09
CA THR A 120 0.67 -10.73 14.20
C THR A 120 -0.37 -10.85 15.30
N SER A 121 -0.73 -9.73 15.93
CA SER A 121 -1.90 -9.65 16.81
C SER A 121 -3.23 -10.01 16.12
N GLU A 122 -3.29 -10.01 14.78
CA GLU A 122 -4.49 -10.42 14.03
C GLU A 122 -4.82 -11.92 14.18
N VAL A 123 -3.87 -12.76 14.63
CA VAL A 123 -4.18 -14.18 14.93
C VAL A 123 -5.20 -14.35 16.06
N TYR A 124 -5.38 -13.29 16.87
CA TYR A 124 -6.41 -13.21 17.90
C TYR A 124 -7.79 -12.77 17.38
N GLY A 125 -7.87 -12.20 16.18
CA GLY A 125 -9.12 -11.78 15.54
C GLY A 125 -9.86 -10.65 16.26
N ASP A 126 -11.14 -10.88 16.55
CA ASP A 126 -11.99 -10.01 17.39
C ASP A 126 -12.07 -10.59 18.81
N PRO A 127 -11.08 -10.27 19.68
CA PRO A 127 -10.92 -10.94 20.96
C PRO A 127 -12.08 -10.64 21.90
N GLN A 128 -12.53 -11.67 22.61
CA GLN A 128 -13.54 -11.54 23.67
C GLN A 128 -12.94 -11.12 25.02
N THR A 129 -11.61 -10.98 25.10
CA THR A 129 -10.88 -10.56 26.30
C THR A 129 -10.28 -9.15 26.14
N PRO A 130 -10.23 -8.34 27.23
CA PRO A 130 -9.69 -6.98 27.18
C PRO A 130 -8.20 -6.90 26.81
N ALA A 131 -7.40 -7.87 27.26
CA ALA A 131 -5.99 -8.01 26.93
C ALA A 131 -5.74 -9.42 26.35
N GLN A 132 -4.91 -9.48 25.31
CA GLN A 132 -4.64 -10.70 24.57
C GLN A 132 -3.31 -11.27 25.06
N ASN A 133 -3.35 -12.40 25.75
CA ASN A 133 -2.18 -13.20 26.11
C ASN A 133 -1.92 -14.30 25.06
N GLU A 134 -0.78 -14.96 25.15
CA GLU A 134 -0.33 -15.97 24.19
C GLU A 134 -1.14 -17.26 24.22
N ALA A 135 -1.81 -17.56 25.35
CA ALA A 135 -2.68 -18.73 25.52
C ALA A 135 -4.06 -18.58 24.86
N TYR A 136 -4.46 -17.37 24.47
CA TYR A 136 -5.74 -17.15 23.79
C TYR A 136 -5.71 -17.70 22.35
N ASN A 137 -6.68 -18.57 22.02
CA ASN A 137 -6.77 -19.23 20.72
C ASN A 137 -7.19 -18.31 19.56
N GLY A 138 -7.77 -17.14 19.87
CA GLY A 138 -8.31 -16.20 18.88
C GLY A 138 -9.77 -16.46 18.49
N ASN A 139 -10.42 -15.41 17.98
CA ASN A 139 -11.77 -15.43 17.42
C ASN A 139 -11.73 -14.81 16.02
N VAL A 140 -11.39 -15.62 15.02
CA VAL A 140 -11.10 -15.20 13.64
C VAL A 140 -12.19 -15.73 12.71
N ASN A 141 -12.63 -14.90 11.77
CA ASN A 141 -13.56 -15.32 10.72
C ASN A 141 -12.77 -15.89 9.53
N PRO A 142 -12.85 -17.20 9.26
CA PRO A 142 -12.04 -17.84 8.21
C PRO A 142 -12.55 -17.54 6.79
N LEU A 143 -13.76 -16.98 6.64
CA LEU A 143 -14.39 -16.68 5.34
C LEU A 143 -14.39 -15.18 5.02
N GLY A 144 -13.96 -14.35 5.96
CA GLY A 144 -13.95 -12.90 5.82
C GLY A 144 -12.92 -12.40 4.80
N PRO A 145 -13.06 -11.18 4.28
CA PRO A 145 -12.12 -10.59 3.32
C PRO A 145 -10.71 -10.35 3.90
N ARG A 146 -10.51 -10.54 5.21
CA ARG A 146 -9.22 -10.44 5.91
C ARG A 146 -8.57 -11.81 6.15
N ALA A 147 -9.31 -12.91 5.96
CA ALA A 147 -8.88 -14.25 6.28
C ALA A 147 -7.60 -14.67 5.54
N CYS A 148 -7.37 -14.17 4.31
CA CYS A 148 -6.14 -14.44 3.57
C CYS A 148 -4.86 -14.10 4.35
N TYR A 149 -4.90 -13.05 5.19
CA TYR A 149 -3.81 -12.67 6.07
C TYR A 149 -3.92 -13.35 7.43
N ASP A 150 -5.09 -13.30 8.05
CA ASP A 150 -5.31 -13.78 9.41
C ASP A 150 -5.08 -15.29 9.53
N GLU A 151 -5.74 -16.09 8.67
CA GLU A 151 -5.55 -17.55 8.61
C GLU A 151 -4.19 -17.91 8.02
N GLY A 152 -3.68 -17.12 7.08
CA GLY A 152 -2.32 -17.30 6.57
C GLY A 152 -1.28 -17.26 7.70
N LYS A 153 -1.35 -16.25 8.56
CA LYS A 153 -0.44 -16.10 9.71
C LYS A 153 -0.65 -17.18 10.78
N ARG A 154 -1.89 -17.60 11.04
CA ARG A 154 -2.20 -18.74 11.92
C ARG A 154 -1.59 -20.04 11.39
N CYS A 155 -1.78 -20.33 10.11
CA CYS A 155 -1.18 -21.49 9.43
C CYS A 155 0.35 -21.46 9.49
N ALA A 156 0.98 -20.28 9.33
CA ALA A 156 2.43 -20.14 9.45
C ALA A 156 2.96 -20.47 10.87
N GLU A 157 2.20 -20.16 11.93
CA GLU A 157 2.53 -20.60 13.30
C GLU A 157 2.42 -22.12 13.46
N THR A 158 1.39 -22.74 12.88
CA THR A 158 1.26 -24.21 12.85
C THR A 158 2.46 -24.86 12.17
N LEU A 159 2.79 -24.41 10.95
CA LEU A 159 3.93 -24.92 10.17
C LEU A 159 5.26 -24.79 10.94
N CYS A 160 5.48 -23.65 11.61
CA CYS A 160 6.63 -23.47 12.51
C CYS A 160 6.73 -24.60 13.55
N MET A 161 5.63 -24.84 14.27
CA MET A 161 5.62 -25.78 15.37
C MET A 161 5.67 -27.24 14.90
N ASP A 162 5.13 -27.54 13.72
CA ASP A 162 5.28 -28.86 13.09
C ASP A 162 6.74 -29.14 12.72
N TYR A 163 7.44 -28.19 12.11
CA TYR A 163 8.87 -28.35 11.78
C TYR A 163 9.77 -28.41 13.02
N TYR A 164 9.41 -27.70 14.10
CA TYR A 164 10.09 -27.82 15.38
C TYR A 164 9.95 -29.23 15.96
N ARG A 165 8.73 -29.78 16.00
CA ARG A 165 8.47 -31.11 16.57
C ARG A 165 9.02 -32.25 15.73
N GLU A 166 8.85 -32.19 14.41
CA GLU A 166 9.18 -33.30 13.51
C GLU A 166 10.66 -33.30 13.11
N TYR A 167 11.23 -32.12 12.86
CA TYR A 167 12.58 -32.00 12.29
C TYR A 167 13.58 -31.29 13.22
N GLY A 168 13.16 -30.87 14.41
CA GLY A 168 14.03 -30.16 15.36
C GLY A 168 14.52 -28.80 14.87
N VAL A 169 13.80 -28.15 13.94
CA VAL A 169 14.18 -26.81 13.44
C VAL A 169 14.10 -25.80 14.59
N ASP A 170 15.17 -25.01 14.80
CA ASP A 170 15.20 -23.98 15.86
C ASP A 170 14.33 -22.79 15.45
N VAL A 171 13.10 -22.78 15.98
CA VAL A 171 12.04 -21.83 15.64
C VAL A 171 11.88 -20.80 16.75
N LYS A 172 11.64 -19.54 16.37
CA LYS A 172 11.19 -18.44 17.21
C LYS A 172 9.90 -17.84 16.63
N ILE A 173 8.88 -17.63 17.45
CA ILE A 173 7.61 -17.00 17.02
C ILE A 173 7.39 -15.74 17.86
N ILE A 174 7.17 -14.61 17.18
CA ILE A 174 6.75 -13.35 17.82
C ILE A 174 5.41 -12.91 17.27
N ARG A 175 4.51 -12.45 18.13
CA ARG A 175 3.21 -11.87 17.75
C ARG A 175 3.29 -10.37 17.91
N ILE A 176 3.35 -9.67 16.77
CA ILE A 176 3.60 -8.23 16.73
C ILE A 176 2.28 -7.46 16.81
N PHE A 177 2.22 -6.49 17.73
CA PHE A 177 1.13 -5.53 17.83
C PHE A 177 1.43 -4.27 17.00
N ASN A 178 0.48 -3.34 16.92
CA ASN A 178 0.59 -2.16 16.07
C ASN A 178 1.90 -1.40 16.34
N THR A 179 2.80 -1.45 15.36
CA THR A 179 4.11 -0.81 15.43
C THR A 179 4.16 0.40 14.51
N TYR A 180 4.80 1.48 14.95
CA TYR A 180 4.97 2.69 14.17
C TYR A 180 6.38 3.29 14.26
N GLY A 181 6.75 4.10 13.27
CA GLY A 181 8.05 4.74 13.20
C GLY A 181 8.41 5.28 11.81
N PRO A 182 9.62 5.84 11.64
CA PRO A 182 10.17 6.20 10.34
C PRO A 182 10.27 4.99 9.39
N LYS A 183 10.21 5.21 8.07
CA LYS A 183 10.18 4.19 6.99
C LYS A 183 8.86 3.41 6.84
N MET A 184 7.82 3.75 7.62
CA MET A 184 6.46 3.25 7.34
C MET A 184 5.94 3.73 5.98
N ASP A 185 5.11 2.91 5.33
CA ASP A 185 4.43 3.30 4.10
C ASP A 185 3.42 4.43 4.39
N ILE A 186 3.47 5.49 3.58
CA ILE A 186 2.55 6.63 3.61
C ILE A 186 1.10 6.22 3.31
N ASN A 187 0.91 5.10 2.59
CA ASN A 187 -0.38 4.53 2.19
C ASN A 187 -0.78 3.29 3.00
N ASP A 188 -0.11 3.06 4.14
CA ASP A 188 -0.35 1.95 5.05
C ASP A 188 -1.83 1.83 5.49
N GLY A 189 -2.58 2.93 5.43
CA GLY A 189 -4.04 2.92 5.60
C GLY A 189 -4.52 2.80 7.05
N ARG A 190 -3.62 2.59 8.02
CA ARG A 190 -3.95 2.58 9.45
C ARG A 190 -3.99 3.99 10.04
N ALA A 191 -4.65 4.12 11.20
CA ALA A 191 -4.94 5.42 11.84
C ALA A 191 -3.70 6.30 12.05
N MET A 192 -2.59 5.73 12.55
CA MET A 192 -1.36 6.46 12.84
C MET A 192 -0.83 7.22 11.61
N THR A 193 -0.54 6.50 10.53
CA THR A 193 -0.03 7.08 9.28
C THR A 193 -1.04 8.04 8.66
N ASN A 194 -2.31 7.64 8.55
CA ASN A 194 -3.34 8.46 7.93
C ASN A 194 -3.49 9.82 8.63
N PHE A 195 -3.44 9.83 9.96
CA PHE A 195 -3.54 11.07 10.73
C PHE A 195 -2.33 11.96 10.55
N ILE A 196 -1.11 11.41 10.63
CA ILE A 196 0.12 12.18 10.42
C ILE A 196 0.14 12.80 9.02
N VAL A 197 -0.10 11.98 7.98
CA VAL A 197 -0.10 12.43 6.58
C VAL A 197 -1.18 13.48 6.32
N ASN A 198 -2.41 13.27 6.80
CA ASN A 198 -3.48 14.25 6.59
C ASN A 198 -3.23 15.54 7.37
N ALA A 199 -2.73 15.48 8.61
CA ALA A 199 -2.41 16.67 9.39
C ALA A 199 -1.30 17.50 8.72
N LEU A 200 -0.22 16.86 8.27
CA LEU A 200 0.87 17.52 7.53
C LEU A 200 0.39 18.11 6.19
N ALA A 201 -0.61 17.48 5.56
CA ALA A 201 -1.23 17.99 4.33
C ALA A 201 -2.32 19.05 4.57
N GLY A 202 -2.59 19.46 5.82
CA GLY A 202 -3.67 20.39 6.17
C GLY A 202 -5.08 19.85 5.89
N LYS A 203 -5.24 18.53 5.82
CA LYS A 203 -6.51 17.84 5.57
C LYS A 203 -7.14 17.37 6.86
N ASN A 204 -8.47 17.32 6.89
CA ASN A 204 -9.21 16.83 8.06
C ASN A 204 -8.88 15.38 8.39
N LEU A 205 -8.87 15.05 9.68
CA LEU A 205 -8.64 13.70 10.20
C LEU A 205 -9.99 13.01 10.36
N ALA A 206 -10.20 11.94 9.60
CA ALA A 206 -11.44 11.15 9.66
C ALA A 206 -11.37 10.13 10.81
N ILE A 207 -12.33 10.16 11.72
CA ILE A 207 -12.51 9.16 12.77
C ILE A 207 -13.83 8.42 12.53
N TYR A 208 -13.81 7.10 12.57
CA TYR A 208 -15.02 6.29 12.41
C TYR A 208 -15.70 6.10 13.78
N GLY A 209 -16.98 6.45 13.86
CA GLY A 209 -17.74 6.43 15.12
C GLY A 209 -17.46 7.66 16.00
N ASP A 210 -17.48 7.45 17.31
CA ASP A 210 -17.24 8.49 18.32
C ASP A 210 -15.75 8.71 18.63
N GLY A 211 -14.88 7.76 18.23
CA GLY A 211 -13.44 7.79 18.49
C GLY A 211 -13.04 7.28 19.87
N SER A 212 -13.96 6.67 20.63
CA SER A 212 -13.72 6.15 21.98
C SER A 212 -12.92 4.84 21.99
N ASN A 213 -12.96 4.07 20.90
CA ASN A 213 -12.17 2.86 20.72
C ASN A 213 -10.68 3.14 21.01
N THR A 214 -10.06 2.27 21.79
CA THR A 214 -8.64 2.37 22.13
C THR A 214 -7.78 1.47 21.25
N ARG A 215 -6.55 1.91 21.05
CA ARG A 215 -5.48 1.16 20.38
C ARG A 215 -4.21 1.30 21.19
N SER A 216 -3.36 0.29 21.08
CA SER A 216 -2.02 0.34 21.66
C SER A 216 -0.99 0.45 20.54
N PHE A 217 0.04 1.27 20.71
CA PHE A 217 1.05 1.54 19.68
C PHE A 217 2.46 1.40 20.26
N GLN A 218 3.28 0.61 19.58
CA GLN A 218 4.67 0.36 19.92
C GLN A 218 5.59 1.11 18.97
N TYR A 219 6.62 1.77 19.49
CA TYR A 219 7.63 2.40 18.65
C TYR A 219 8.61 1.37 18.08
N ILE A 220 9.09 1.59 16.85
CA ILE A 220 9.93 0.63 16.12
C ILE A 220 11.18 0.19 16.89
N ASP A 221 11.89 1.11 17.55
CA ASP A 221 13.11 0.77 18.29
C ASP A 221 12.83 -0.22 19.44
N ASP A 222 11.67 -0.09 20.11
CA ASP A 222 11.24 -1.04 21.14
C ASP A 222 10.98 -2.42 20.53
N LEU A 223 10.34 -2.48 19.35
CA LEU A 223 10.12 -3.75 18.65
C LEU A 223 11.46 -4.40 18.25
N ILE A 224 12.39 -3.62 17.68
CA ILE A 224 13.71 -4.11 17.27
C ILE A 224 14.49 -4.67 18.46
N SER A 225 14.38 -4.04 19.64
CA SER A 225 14.99 -4.57 20.87
C SER A 225 14.38 -5.90 21.32
N GLY A 226 13.05 -6.06 21.24
CA GLY A 226 12.37 -7.31 21.57
C GLY A 226 12.70 -8.45 20.61
N ILE A 227 12.82 -8.13 19.30
CA ILE A 227 13.26 -9.08 18.26
C ILE A 227 14.67 -9.61 18.56
N ASP A 228 15.61 -8.72 18.88
CA ASP A 228 17.00 -9.11 19.17
C ASP A 228 17.09 -10.00 20.41
N LEU A 229 16.36 -9.67 21.48
CA LEU A 229 16.29 -10.50 22.69
C LEU A 229 15.67 -11.88 22.42
N MET A 230 14.58 -11.94 21.65
CA MET A 230 13.95 -13.21 21.28
C MET A 230 14.87 -14.07 20.40
N MET A 231 15.54 -13.48 19.42
CA MET A 231 16.40 -14.24 18.51
C MET A 231 17.58 -14.89 19.23
N ARG A 232 18.12 -14.21 20.25
CA ARG A 232 19.24 -14.68 21.07
C ARG A 232 18.82 -15.67 22.15
N ARG A 233 17.53 -15.79 22.46
CA ARG A 233 17.05 -16.65 23.54
C ARG A 233 17.11 -18.11 23.14
N ASP A 234 17.90 -18.89 23.85
CA ASP A 234 17.93 -20.35 23.71
C ASP A 234 16.77 -20.98 24.49
N ASN A 235 16.38 -22.21 24.11
CA ASN A 235 15.35 -23.01 24.78
C ASN A 235 13.98 -22.33 24.95
N PHE A 236 13.66 -21.36 24.09
CA PHE A 236 12.36 -20.70 24.05
C PHE A 236 11.92 -20.48 22.61
N THR A 237 10.84 -21.13 22.20
CA THR A 237 10.31 -21.04 20.83
C THR A 237 9.28 -19.93 20.67
N GLY A 238 8.61 -19.52 21.75
CA GLY A 238 7.43 -18.67 21.69
C GLY A 238 6.14 -19.49 21.49
N PRO A 239 5.01 -18.85 21.09
CA PRO A 239 4.89 -17.44 20.73
C PRO A 239 5.13 -16.49 21.92
N VAL A 240 5.57 -15.26 21.62
CA VAL A 240 5.63 -14.16 22.60
C VAL A 240 5.09 -12.87 21.99
N ASN A 241 4.28 -12.14 22.75
CA ASN A 241 3.72 -10.87 22.36
C ASN A 241 4.77 -9.76 22.46
N LEU A 242 4.97 -9.04 21.36
CA LEU A 242 5.75 -7.81 21.33
C LEU A 242 4.81 -6.65 20.99
N GLY A 243 4.61 -5.78 21.98
CA GLY A 243 3.67 -4.68 21.91
C GLY A 243 3.85 -3.70 23.07
N ASN A 244 3.16 -2.56 22.99
CA ASN A 244 3.02 -1.65 24.12
C ASN A 244 1.63 -1.85 24.76
N PRO A 245 1.50 -2.13 26.06
CA PRO A 245 0.20 -2.28 26.72
C PRO A 245 -0.50 -0.95 27.01
N GLU A 246 0.15 0.20 26.79
CA GLU A 246 -0.44 1.53 26.92
C GLU A 246 -1.46 1.78 25.81
N GLU A 247 -2.66 2.20 26.22
CA GLU A 247 -3.77 2.47 25.32
C GLU A 247 -3.99 3.97 25.13
N ILE A 248 -4.37 4.33 23.91
CA ILE A 248 -4.84 5.67 23.56
C ILE A 248 -6.11 5.56 22.72
N SER A 249 -7.09 6.43 22.97
CA SER A 249 -8.27 6.51 22.12
C SER A 249 -7.91 7.08 20.74
N VAL A 250 -8.64 6.67 19.71
CA VAL A 250 -8.44 7.21 18.35
C VAL A 250 -8.61 8.73 18.34
N LEU A 251 -9.54 9.26 19.13
CA LEU A 251 -9.75 10.69 19.29
C LEU A 251 -8.54 11.40 19.92
N ALA A 252 -7.99 10.86 21.01
CA ALA A 252 -6.82 11.44 21.68
C ALA A 252 -5.58 11.38 20.79
N LEU A 253 -5.41 10.28 20.02
CA LEU A 253 -4.33 10.17 19.05
C LEU A 253 -4.43 11.26 17.98
N ALA A 254 -5.62 11.48 17.40
CA ALA A 254 -5.83 12.51 16.40
C ALA A 254 -5.52 13.92 16.94
N GLY A 255 -5.95 14.22 18.17
CA GLY A 255 -5.65 15.49 18.85
C GLY A 255 -4.14 15.71 19.04
N LYS A 256 -3.43 14.71 19.59
CA LYS A 256 -1.97 14.77 19.75
C LYS A 256 -1.23 15.00 18.43
N ILE A 257 -1.69 14.37 17.35
CA ILE A 257 -1.06 14.54 16.03
C ILE A 257 -1.28 15.96 15.48
N ILE A 258 -2.50 16.51 15.60
CA ILE A 258 -2.79 17.90 15.19
C ILE A 258 -1.89 18.89 15.94
N GLU A 259 -1.78 18.72 17.27
CA GLU A 259 -0.91 19.53 18.12
C GLU A 259 0.56 19.45 17.68
N LYS A 260 1.12 18.23 17.57
CA LYS A 260 2.53 18.02 17.23
C LYS A 260 2.89 18.45 15.81
N THR A 261 1.95 18.36 14.88
CA THR A 261 2.13 18.84 13.50
C THR A 261 1.87 20.34 13.35
N LYS A 262 1.36 21.01 14.40
CA LYS A 262 0.89 22.40 14.35
C LYS A 262 -0.10 22.65 13.21
N SER A 263 -0.96 21.68 12.95
CA SER A 263 -1.89 21.71 11.83
C SER A 263 -3.21 22.40 12.18
N ASN A 264 -3.84 23.03 11.19
CA ASN A 264 -5.21 23.56 11.29
C ASN A 264 -6.29 22.52 10.93
N SER A 265 -5.90 21.26 10.73
CA SER A 265 -6.81 20.16 10.41
C SER A 265 -7.88 19.98 11.48
N LYS A 266 -9.11 19.71 11.04
CA LYS A 266 -10.23 19.38 11.93
C LYS A 266 -10.44 17.88 12.02
N ILE A 267 -10.95 17.42 13.15
CA ILE A 267 -11.40 16.04 13.34
C ILE A 267 -12.83 15.93 12.80
N VAL A 268 -13.06 14.99 11.88
CA VAL A 268 -14.37 14.75 11.25
C VAL A 268 -14.83 13.33 11.55
N LYS A 269 -16.02 13.20 12.14
CA LYS A 269 -16.62 11.89 12.43
C LYS A 269 -17.28 11.30 11.18
N GLN A 270 -17.01 10.04 10.90
CA GLN A 270 -17.65 9.26 9.83
C GLN A 270 -18.48 8.11 10.41
N LYS A 271 -19.42 7.60 9.60
CA LYS A 271 -20.26 6.45 9.98
C LYS A 271 -19.38 5.25 10.32
N LYS A 272 -19.74 4.52 11.36
CA LYS A 272 -18.97 3.39 11.90
C LYS A 272 -18.72 2.33 10.81
N SER A 273 -17.49 1.86 10.70
CA SER A 273 -17.18 0.65 9.94
C SER A 273 -17.63 -0.57 10.76
N THR A 274 -18.22 -1.58 10.10
CA THR A 274 -18.85 -2.73 10.77
C THR A 274 -17.86 -3.69 11.42
N ASP A 275 -16.58 -3.68 11.02
CA ASP A 275 -15.64 -4.79 11.31
C ASP A 275 -14.35 -4.36 12.04
N ASP A 276 -14.28 -3.15 12.61
CA ASP A 276 -13.08 -2.67 13.32
C ASP A 276 -13.13 -3.09 14.81
N PRO A 277 -12.16 -3.89 15.32
CA PRO A 277 -12.18 -4.41 16.69
C PRO A 277 -12.32 -3.28 17.72
N LYS A 278 -13.12 -3.49 18.76
CA LYS A 278 -13.36 -2.43 19.76
C LYS A 278 -12.11 -2.08 20.55
N ARG A 279 -11.30 -3.09 20.89
CA ARG A 279 -10.09 -2.95 21.72
C ARG A 279 -9.02 -3.95 21.30
N ARG A 280 -7.75 -3.54 21.33
CA ARG A 280 -6.61 -4.43 21.10
C ARG A 280 -5.44 -3.99 21.98
N ARG A 281 -5.13 -4.82 22.97
CA ARG A 281 -4.14 -4.54 24.02
C ARG A 281 -3.31 -5.80 24.27
N PRO A 282 -1.99 -5.75 24.06
CA PRO A 282 -1.13 -6.88 24.35
C PRO A 282 -1.01 -7.10 25.86
N ASP A 283 -1.11 -8.36 26.29
CA ASP A 283 -0.46 -8.78 27.53
C ASP A 283 1.00 -9.13 27.18
N ILE A 284 1.94 -8.48 27.87
CA ILE A 284 3.40 -8.63 27.65
C ILE A 284 4.10 -9.28 28.86
N SER A 285 3.35 -9.91 29.76
CA SER A 285 3.90 -10.54 30.96
C SER A 285 4.95 -11.61 30.62
N LEU A 286 4.69 -12.42 29.58
CA LEU A 286 5.63 -13.44 29.11
C LEU A 286 6.92 -12.83 28.54
N ALA A 287 6.82 -11.70 27.82
CA ALA A 287 7.99 -11.00 27.29
C ALA A 287 8.85 -10.40 28.43
N LYS A 288 8.22 -9.87 29.48
CA LYS A 288 8.93 -9.40 30.68
C LYS A 288 9.65 -10.56 31.37
N GLU A 289 8.97 -11.68 31.57
CA GLU A 289 9.51 -12.84 32.27
C GLU A 289 10.64 -13.53 31.47
N LYS A 290 10.39 -13.90 30.21
CA LYS A 290 11.33 -14.71 29.42
C LYS A 290 12.43 -13.90 28.74
N LEU A 291 12.16 -12.63 28.42
CA LEU A 291 13.10 -11.79 27.67
C LEU A 291 13.68 -10.65 28.51
N GLY A 292 13.11 -10.32 29.68
CA GLY A 292 13.46 -9.09 30.39
C GLY A 292 13.09 -7.83 29.60
N TRP A 293 12.09 -7.94 28.72
CA TRP A 293 11.76 -6.92 27.74
C TRP A 293 10.46 -6.17 28.09
N GLN A 294 10.48 -4.86 27.91
CA GLN A 294 9.30 -4.00 27.91
C GLN A 294 9.58 -2.74 27.08
N PRO A 295 8.56 -2.11 26.46
CA PRO A 295 8.74 -0.86 25.73
C PRO A 295 9.24 0.25 26.65
N LYS A 296 10.14 1.10 26.15
CA LYS A 296 10.72 2.22 26.89
C LYS A 296 10.41 3.57 26.26
N ILE A 297 9.97 3.59 25.00
CA ILE A 297 9.76 4.82 24.26
C ILE A 297 8.30 5.23 24.37
N SER A 298 8.06 6.41 24.94
CA SER A 298 6.73 6.98 25.06
C SER A 298 6.13 7.29 23.68
N LEU A 299 4.80 7.26 23.61
CA LEU A 299 4.07 7.63 22.39
C LEU A 299 4.51 9.00 21.87
N ASP A 300 4.66 9.99 22.76
CA ASP A 300 5.01 11.36 22.40
C ASP A 300 6.40 11.47 21.78
N HIS A 301 7.39 10.74 22.28
CA HIS A 301 8.74 10.72 21.73
C HIS A 301 8.77 10.05 20.36
N GLY A 302 8.13 8.87 20.25
CA GLY A 302 8.04 8.16 18.98
C GLY A 302 7.27 8.95 17.92
N LEU A 303 6.21 9.67 18.30
CA LEU A 303 5.45 10.54 17.40
C LEU A 303 6.31 11.67 16.84
N ASN A 304 7.11 12.34 17.68
CA ASN A 304 8.00 13.42 17.23
C ASN A 304 8.94 12.92 16.12
N LYS A 305 9.67 11.83 16.37
CA LYS A 305 10.58 11.24 15.37
C LYS A 305 9.86 10.81 14.10
N THR A 306 8.67 10.23 14.24
CA THR A 306 7.87 9.76 13.11
C THR A 306 7.39 10.94 12.25
N ILE A 307 6.84 11.98 12.88
CA ILE A 307 6.38 13.20 12.19
C ILE A 307 7.53 13.88 11.46
N GLU A 308 8.70 14.03 12.09
CA GLU A 308 9.88 14.60 11.45
C GLU A 308 10.29 13.81 10.20
N TYR A 309 10.26 12.48 10.26
CA TYR A 309 10.49 11.66 9.07
C TYR A 309 9.44 11.94 7.98
N PHE A 310 8.14 11.95 8.29
CA PHE A 310 7.09 12.20 7.30
C PHE A 310 7.16 13.61 6.69
N LYS A 311 7.69 14.62 7.39
CA LYS A 311 7.95 15.96 6.82
C LYS A 311 9.00 15.95 5.71
N THR A 312 9.93 14.99 5.73
CA THR A 312 10.98 14.84 4.70
C THR A 312 10.50 14.12 3.44
N ILE A 313 9.32 13.48 3.50
CA ILE A 313 8.78 12.72 2.38
C ILE A 313 7.86 13.63 1.57
N GLU A 314 7.95 13.53 0.24
CA GLU A 314 6.95 14.14 -0.63
C GLU A 314 5.61 13.42 -0.42
N LEU A 315 4.63 14.12 0.17
CA LEU A 315 3.32 13.55 0.43
C LEU A 315 2.63 13.20 -0.92
N PRO A 316 1.89 12.09 -0.99
CA PRO A 316 1.33 11.63 -2.26
C PRO A 316 0.35 12.67 -2.78
N GLU A 317 0.48 13.04 -4.06
CA GLU A 317 -0.42 13.99 -4.72
C GLU A 317 -1.82 13.37 -4.77
N LYS A 318 -2.68 13.78 -3.84
CA LYS A 318 -4.07 13.34 -3.75
C LYS A 318 -4.97 14.17 -4.69
N ARG A 319 -4.45 14.57 -5.86
CA ARG A 319 -5.21 15.28 -6.90
C ARG A 319 -5.12 14.54 -8.21
N ILE A 320 -6.27 14.18 -8.76
CA ILE A 320 -6.37 13.47 -10.04
C ILE A 320 -7.09 14.38 -11.01
N LEU A 321 -6.45 14.67 -12.13
CA LEU A 321 -7.11 15.29 -13.27
C LEU A 321 -7.69 14.18 -14.15
N ALA A 322 -8.99 14.18 -14.42
CA ALA A 322 -9.61 13.22 -15.33
C ALA A 322 -10.34 13.92 -16.48
N PHE A 323 -10.28 13.30 -17.65
CA PHE A 323 -10.99 13.75 -18.85
C PHE A 323 -12.04 12.73 -19.25
N THR A 324 -13.30 13.15 -19.26
CA THR A 324 -14.45 12.33 -19.66
C THR A 324 -15.29 13.07 -20.69
N ILE A 325 -16.07 12.37 -21.53
CA ILE A 325 -16.96 13.06 -22.49
C ILE A 325 -18.17 13.63 -21.76
N LYS A 326 -18.85 12.78 -21.00
CA LYS A 326 -19.96 13.19 -20.13
C LYS A 326 -19.50 13.07 -18.68
N TYR A 327 -20.13 13.80 -17.80
CA TYR A 327 -20.00 13.60 -16.36
C TYR A 327 -21.14 14.34 -15.69
N TYR A 328 -21.84 13.66 -14.78
CA TYR A 328 -22.94 14.11 -13.93
C TYR A 328 -23.81 15.28 -14.48
N PRO A 329 -25.11 15.09 -14.72
CA PRO A 329 -25.92 13.95 -14.26
C PRO A 329 -25.82 12.71 -15.16
N ASP A 330 -25.34 12.87 -16.39
CA ASP A 330 -25.25 11.77 -17.35
C ASP A 330 -23.92 11.01 -17.16
N LEU A 331 -24.01 9.76 -16.71
CA LEU A 331 -22.85 8.86 -16.52
C LEU A 331 -22.97 7.65 -17.46
N GLY A 332 -21.98 7.47 -18.33
CA GLY A 332 -21.78 6.21 -19.04
C GLY A 332 -21.02 5.18 -18.18
N PRO A 333 -20.83 3.94 -18.65
CA PRO A 333 -20.15 2.90 -17.86
C PRO A 333 -18.73 3.27 -17.40
N ALA A 334 -17.98 4.00 -18.22
CA ALA A 334 -16.63 4.44 -17.89
C ALA A 334 -16.63 5.65 -16.95
N GLU A 335 -17.51 6.62 -17.19
CA GLU A 335 -17.73 7.76 -16.30
C GLU A 335 -18.21 7.32 -14.91
N GLN A 336 -19.05 6.29 -14.84
CA GLN A 336 -19.51 5.69 -13.59
C GLN A 336 -18.35 5.12 -12.79
N ALA A 337 -17.35 4.51 -13.43
CA ALA A 337 -16.17 4.01 -12.74
C ALA A 337 -15.35 5.16 -12.10
N VAL A 338 -15.22 6.29 -12.80
CA VAL A 338 -14.56 7.50 -12.26
C VAL A 338 -15.38 8.08 -11.10
N ALA A 339 -16.69 8.15 -11.23
CA ALA A 339 -17.58 8.66 -10.17
C ALA A 339 -17.60 7.77 -8.93
N ASP A 340 -17.63 6.45 -9.11
CA ASP A 340 -17.54 5.48 -8.02
C ASP A 340 -16.19 5.60 -7.32
N LEU A 341 -15.09 5.69 -8.08
CA LEU A 341 -13.78 5.87 -7.47
C LEU A 341 -13.69 7.19 -6.69
N ALA A 342 -14.19 8.29 -7.24
CA ALA A 342 -14.21 9.57 -6.53
C ALA A 342 -14.96 9.47 -5.20
N ARG A 343 -16.08 8.73 -5.17
CA ARG A 343 -16.86 8.47 -3.95
C ARG A 343 -16.08 7.64 -2.92
N GLU A 344 -15.35 6.63 -3.38
CA GLU A 344 -14.58 5.72 -2.51
C GLU A 344 -13.20 6.28 -2.08
N MET A 345 -12.74 7.37 -2.71
CA MET A 345 -11.50 8.07 -2.37
C MET A 345 -11.76 9.50 -1.84
N PRO A 346 -12.48 9.66 -0.71
CA PRO A 346 -12.90 10.97 -0.19
C PRO A 346 -11.72 11.88 0.19
N ASP A 347 -10.53 11.32 0.38
CA ASP A 347 -9.30 12.02 0.70
C ASP A 347 -8.56 12.57 -0.53
N THR A 348 -9.05 12.26 -1.73
CA THR A 348 -8.47 12.63 -3.03
C THR A 348 -9.38 13.60 -3.78
N GLU A 349 -8.83 14.70 -4.28
CA GLU A 349 -9.57 15.67 -5.09
C GLU A 349 -9.58 15.23 -6.55
N PHE A 350 -10.76 15.10 -7.13
CA PHE A 350 -10.92 14.77 -8.54
C PHE A 350 -11.26 16.04 -9.32
N HIS A 351 -10.47 16.38 -10.33
CA HIS A 351 -10.76 17.48 -11.25
C HIS A 351 -11.17 16.88 -12.59
N ILE A 352 -12.47 16.89 -12.87
CA ILE A 352 -13.05 16.31 -14.07
C ILE A 352 -13.24 17.40 -15.11
N ILE A 353 -12.62 17.26 -16.28
CA ILE A 353 -12.90 18.09 -17.44
C ILE A 353 -13.82 17.29 -18.37
N THR A 354 -15.01 17.84 -18.63
CA THR A 354 -16.07 17.17 -19.41
C THR A 354 -16.73 18.13 -20.40
N ALA A 355 -17.44 17.61 -21.40
CA ALA A 355 -18.32 18.42 -22.24
C ALA A 355 -19.63 18.76 -21.52
N LYS A 356 -20.21 19.93 -21.85
CA LYS A 356 -21.38 20.50 -21.16
C LYS A 356 -22.70 19.86 -21.60
N PHE A 357 -22.95 19.71 -22.90
CA PHE A 357 -24.14 19.10 -23.54
C PHE A 357 -25.52 19.70 -23.24
N ARG A 358 -25.71 20.40 -22.11
CA ARG A 358 -26.97 21.06 -21.74
C ARG A 358 -26.72 22.50 -21.33
N LYS A 359 -27.54 23.44 -21.81
CA LYS A 359 -27.37 24.88 -21.54
C LYS A 359 -27.48 25.22 -20.04
N ASN A 360 -28.38 24.55 -19.32
CA ASN A 360 -28.71 24.79 -17.92
C ASN A 360 -27.65 24.31 -16.91
N LEU A 361 -26.66 23.52 -17.33
CA LEU A 361 -25.60 23.08 -16.42
C LEU A 361 -24.60 24.21 -16.13
N ALA A 362 -24.08 24.24 -14.91
CA ALA A 362 -23.02 25.19 -14.55
C ALA A 362 -21.69 24.85 -15.27
N LYS A 363 -20.93 25.87 -15.68
CA LYS A 363 -19.58 25.69 -16.27
C LYS A 363 -18.59 25.09 -15.28
N HIS A 364 -18.77 25.33 -13.99
CA HIS A 364 -18.01 24.69 -12.91
C HIS A 364 -18.96 24.33 -11.77
N GLU A 365 -18.78 23.14 -11.21
CA GLU A 365 -19.56 22.63 -10.08
C GLU A 365 -18.67 21.78 -9.18
N LYS A 366 -18.93 21.77 -7.88
CA LYS A 366 -18.25 20.88 -6.93
C LYS A 366 -19.26 19.94 -6.29
N ILE A 367 -19.02 18.64 -6.40
CA ILE A 367 -19.83 17.58 -5.78
C ILE A 367 -18.90 16.74 -4.91
N GLY A 368 -19.04 16.83 -3.58
CA GLY A 368 -18.14 16.17 -2.64
C GLY A 368 -16.68 16.62 -2.82
N ASN A 369 -15.79 15.66 -3.08
CA ASN A 369 -14.37 15.86 -3.40
C ASN A 369 -14.10 16.07 -4.91
N THR A 370 -15.13 16.17 -5.74
CA THR A 370 -15.01 16.26 -7.19
C THR A 370 -15.34 17.66 -7.70
N HIS A 371 -14.39 18.27 -8.39
CA HIS A 371 -14.53 19.50 -9.16
C HIS A 371 -14.83 19.16 -10.63
N ILE A 372 -15.95 19.64 -11.16
CA ILE A 372 -16.41 19.36 -12.52
C ILE A 372 -16.29 20.64 -13.33
N TYR A 373 -15.50 20.62 -14.40
CA TYR A 373 -15.28 21.72 -15.34
C TYR A 373 -15.92 21.34 -16.69
N ARG A 374 -16.98 22.05 -17.07
CA ARG A 374 -17.76 21.78 -18.27
C ARG A 374 -17.38 22.73 -19.41
N LEU A 375 -17.04 22.15 -20.56
CA LEU A 375 -16.66 22.86 -21.77
C LEU A 375 -17.78 22.86 -22.81
N GLY A 376 -17.89 23.97 -23.55
CA GLY A 376 -18.88 24.15 -24.61
C GLY A 376 -20.09 24.97 -24.18
N PHE A 377 -21.08 25.03 -25.06
CA PHE A 377 -22.23 25.93 -24.98
C PHE A 377 -23.52 25.23 -24.55
N GLY A 378 -23.49 23.90 -24.39
CA GLY A 378 -24.64 23.09 -23.99
C GLY A 378 -25.36 22.45 -25.17
N GLY A 379 -24.60 21.92 -26.14
CA GLY A 379 -25.12 21.28 -27.36
C GLY A 379 -24.31 20.06 -27.81
N GLY A 380 -24.79 19.35 -28.85
CA GLY A 380 -24.18 18.09 -29.32
C GLY A 380 -22.74 18.21 -29.85
N MET A 381 -22.32 19.42 -30.21
CA MET A 381 -20.95 19.72 -30.67
C MET A 381 -19.94 19.87 -29.53
N ASP A 382 -20.40 19.95 -28.27
CA ASP A 382 -19.51 20.25 -27.14
C ASP A 382 -18.36 19.25 -26.97
N LYS A 383 -18.60 17.98 -27.35
CA LYS A 383 -17.60 16.90 -27.30
C LYS A 383 -16.34 17.20 -28.10
N TYR A 384 -16.43 17.95 -29.20
CA TYR A 384 -15.29 18.24 -30.06
C TYR A 384 -14.35 19.29 -29.44
N PHE A 385 -14.87 20.16 -28.57
CA PHE A 385 -14.04 21.12 -27.82
C PHE A 385 -13.19 20.46 -26.74
N LEU A 386 -13.51 19.21 -26.35
CA LEU A 386 -12.84 18.54 -25.25
C LEU A 386 -11.36 18.27 -25.54
N ALA A 387 -10.97 17.97 -26.78
CA ALA A 387 -9.57 17.68 -27.12
C ALA A 387 -8.65 18.89 -26.86
N LEU A 388 -8.79 19.96 -27.64
CA LEU A 388 -7.94 21.16 -27.51
C LEU A 388 -8.36 22.04 -26.33
N GLY A 389 -9.65 22.30 -26.19
CA GLY A 389 -10.19 23.12 -25.09
C GLY A 389 -9.99 22.46 -23.73
N GLY A 390 -10.10 21.13 -23.65
CA GLY A 390 -9.78 20.38 -22.44
C GLY A 390 -8.31 20.43 -22.09
N ALA A 391 -7.42 20.24 -23.05
CA ALA A 391 -5.98 20.36 -22.81
C ALA A 391 -5.61 21.78 -22.33
N PHE A 392 -6.21 22.83 -22.88
CA PHE A 392 -5.98 24.21 -22.45
C PHE A 392 -6.55 24.50 -21.06
N ALA A 393 -7.77 24.05 -20.78
CA ALA A 393 -8.38 24.15 -19.45
C ALA A 393 -7.53 23.43 -18.40
N ALA A 394 -7.07 22.23 -18.72
CA ALA A 394 -6.13 21.46 -17.90
C ALA A 394 -4.82 22.21 -17.68
N ARG A 395 -4.22 22.81 -18.72
CA ARG A 395 -3.02 23.65 -18.59
C ARG A 395 -3.22 24.80 -17.59
N LYS A 396 -4.36 25.48 -17.65
CA LYS A 396 -4.71 26.55 -16.71
C LYS A 396 -4.86 26.03 -15.28
N LEU A 397 -5.53 24.89 -15.09
CA LEU A 397 -5.68 24.26 -13.79
C LEU A 397 -4.34 23.74 -13.25
N ASN A 398 -3.45 23.24 -14.12
CA ASN A 398 -2.15 22.71 -13.72
C ASN A 398 -1.21 23.79 -13.17
N LYS A 399 -1.31 25.03 -13.66
CA LYS A 399 -0.60 26.17 -13.06
C LYS A 399 -0.97 26.39 -11.59
N LYS A 400 -2.21 26.03 -11.20
CA LYS A 400 -2.71 26.19 -9.83
C LYS A 400 -2.49 24.94 -8.98
N TYR A 401 -2.76 23.75 -9.53
CA TYR A 401 -2.85 22.51 -8.75
C TYR A 401 -1.69 21.53 -8.97
N LYS A 402 -0.84 21.75 -10.00
CA LYS A 402 0.34 20.92 -10.32
C LYS A 402 0.04 19.41 -10.32
N PHE A 403 -0.92 18.98 -11.14
CA PHE A 403 -1.33 17.58 -11.25
C PHE A 403 -0.18 16.66 -11.67
N LYS A 404 0.11 15.68 -10.81
CA LYS A 404 0.98 14.55 -11.16
C LYS A 404 0.24 13.42 -11.86
N PHE A 405 -1.08 13.31 -11.70
CA PHE A 405 -1.88 12.22 -12.30
C PHE A 405 -2.95 12.73 -13.24
N VAL A 406 -3.03 12.08 -14.39
CA VAL A 406 -3.97 12.37 -15.45
C VAL A 406 -4.65 11.09 -15.87
N TRP A 407 -5.98 11.11 -15.93
CA TRP A 407 -6.78 9.97 -16.31
C TRP A 407 -7.65 10.28 -17.52
N SER A 408 -7.77 9.35 -18.45
CA SER A 408 -8.86 9.39 -19.43
C SER A 408 -9.44 8.04 -19.82
N VAL A 409 -10.62 8.09 -20.44
CA VAL A 409 -11.31 6.96 -21.09
C VAL A 409 -10.85 6.89 -22.55
N MET A 410 -10.34 5.74 -22.99
CA MET A 410 -9.53 5.58 -24.20
C MET A 410 -10.22 5.93 -25.53
N SER A 411 -11.51 5.66 -25.70
CA SER A 411 -12.22 5.93 -26.96
C SER A 411 -12.90 7.31 -27.02
N SER A 412 -12.29 8.32 -26.39
CA SER A 412 -12.96 9.58 -26.14
C SER A 412 -12.13 10.78 -26.60
N TYR A 413 -12.79 11.90 -26.91
CA TYR A 413 -12.10 13.19 -27.10
C TYR A 413 -11.29 13.60 -25.85
N GLY A 414 -11.64 13.04 -24.69
CA GLY A 414 -10.89 13.18 -23.45
C GLY A 414 -9.52 12.51 -23.51
N ALA A 415 -9.38 11.37 -24.21
CA ALA A 415 -8.09 10.69 -24.34
C ALA A 415 -7.10 11.55 -25.11
N LEU A 416 -7.54 12.20 -26.19
CA LEU A 416 -6.73 13.13 -26.94
C LEU A 416 -6.33 14.34 -26.08
N ALA A 417 -7.26 14.88 -25.27
CA ALA A 417 -6.95 15.96 -24.33
C ALA A 417 -5.88 15.55 -23.30
N ALA A 418 -5.98 14.34 -22.76
CA ALA A 418 -5.02 13.79 -21.80
C ALA A 418 -3.64 13.56 -22.42
N ILE A 419 -3.58 13.07 -23.66
CA ILE A 419 -2.32 12.92 -24.40
C ILE A 419 -1.68 14.28 -24.69
N LEU A 420 -2.46 15.27 -25.13
CA LEU A 420 -1.99 16.64 -25.36
C LEU A 420 -1.47 17.26 -24.06
N PHE A 421 -2.17 17.05 -22.95
CA PHE A 421 -1.71 17.48 -21.64
C PHE A 421 -0.39 16.81 -21.24
N ARG A 422 -0.27 15.48 -21.42
CA ARG A 422 0.97 14.72 -21.17
C ARG A 422 2.15 15.22 -22.01
N LEU A 423 1.89 15.64 -23.24
CA LEU A 423 2.91 16.23 -24.12
C LEU A 423 3.42 17.58 -23.58
N MET A 424 2.52 18.39 -23.02
CA MET A 424 2.87 19.68 -22.39
C MET A 424 3.57 19.51 -21.04
N PHE A 425 3.22 18.46 -20.29
CA PHE A 425 3.74 18.19 -18.95
C PHE A 425 4.29 16.76 -18.87
N LYS A 426 5.57 16.61 -19.26
CA LYS A 426 6.26 15.32 -19.31
C LYS A 426 6.40 14.61 -17.95
N ASP A 427 6.08 15.30 -16.86
CA ASP A 427 6.08 14.75 -15.51
C ASP A 427 4.72 14.21 -15.04
N SER A 428 3.63 14.37 -15.81
CA SER A 428 2.30 13.90 -15.37
C SER A 428 1.99 12.45 -15.78
N LEU A 429 1.80 11.52 -14.87
CA LEU A 429 1.50 10.11 -15.17
C LEU A 429 0.11 9.94 -15.82
N LEU A 430 0.05 9.23 -16.95
CA LEU A 430 -1.18 9.02 -17.72
C LEU A 430 -1.77 7.63 -17.46
N LEU A 431 -2.98 7.60 -16.88
CA LEU A 431 -3.80 6.42 -16.73
C LEU A 431 -4.91 6.38 -17.77
N LEU A 432 -5.19 5.18 -18.28
CA LEU A 432 -6.24 4.95 -19.25
C LEU A 432 -7.21 3.87 -18.75
N ILE A 433 -8.53 4.11 -18.88
CA ILE A 433 -9.55 3.05 -18.78
C ILE A 433 -9.95 2.63 -20.19
N PHE A 434 -9.99 1.32 -20.43
CA PHE A 434 -10.51 0.71 -21.64
C PHE A 434 -11.78 -0.09 -21.33
N SER A 435 -12.89 0.22 -22.01
CA SER A 435 -14.17 -0.43 -21.80
C SER A 435 -14.60 -1.32 -22.99
N ARG A 436 -15.36 -2.40 -22.71
CA ARG A 436 -15.82 -3.36 -23.72
C ARG A 436 -16.68 -2.74 -24.84
N ALA A 437 -17.35 -1.62 -24.55
CA ALA A 437 -18.16 -0.88 -25.52
C ALA A 437 -17.33 -0.31 -26.70
N GLU A 438 -16.02 -0.21 -26.53
CA GLU A 438 -15.09 0.43 -27.47
C GLU A 438 -14.64 -0.52 -28.60
N ILE A 439 -14.82 -1.84 -28.42
CA ILE A 439 -14.43 -2.88 -29.39
C ILE A 439 -15.44 -3.07 -30.53
N LYS A 440 -16.70 -2.66 -30.35
CA LYS A 440 -17.81 -3.01 -31.28
C LYS A 440 -17.83 -2.27 -32.64
N ARG A 441 -16.71 -1.69 -33.10
CA ARG A 441 -16.64 -1.04 -34.42
C ARG A 441 -15.47 -1.56 -35.25
N ARG A 442 -15.62 -2.75 -35.84
CA ARG A 442 -14.74 -3.24 -36.92
C ARG A 442 -15.37 -2.91 -38.28
N GLY A 443 -14.61 -2.32 -39.22
CA GLY A 443 -14.99 -2.29 -40.65
C GLY A 443 -14.98 -0.94 -41.39
N THR A 444 -14.75 0.21 -40.75
CA THR A 444 -14.80 1.54 -41.42
C THR A 444 -13.47 2.31 -41.35
N ILE A 445 -13.25 3.33 -42.20
CA ILE A 445 -12.09 4.25 -42.14
C ILE A 445 -11.95 4.86 -40.73
N ARG A 446 -13.07 5.13 -40.05
CA ARG A 446 -13.12 5.54 -38.64
C ARG A 446 -12.48 4.52 -37.68
N ALA A 447 -12.55 3.22 -37.98
CA ALA A 447 -11.91 2.17 -37.19
C ALA A 447 -10.38 2.16 -37.36
N LYS A 448 -9.86 2.45 -38.56
CA LYS A 448 -8.41 2.59 -38.79
C LYS A 448 -7.83 3.83 -38.09
N LEU A 449 -8.51 4.97 -38.20
CA LEU A 449 -8.15 6.20 -37.48
C LEU A 449 -8.25 6.03 -35.95
N ALA A 450 -9.29 5.34 -35.46
CA ALA A 450 -9.40 4.97 -34.05
C ALA A 450 -8.27 4.03 -33.61
N ALA A 451 -7.85 3.08 -34.46
CA ALA A 451 -6.73 2.19 -34.16
C ALA A 451 -5.39 2.93 -34.01
N LEU A 452 -5.12 3.93 -34.87
CA LEU A 452 -3.92 4.77 -34.74
C LEU A 452 -3.95 5.59 -33.44
N MET A 453 -5.11 6.15 -33.10
CA MET A 453 -5.35 6.86 -31.84
C MET A 453 -5.19 5.96 -30.62
N TYR A 454 -5.71 4.73 -30.66
CA TYR A 454 -5.54 3.75 -29.60
C TYR A 454 -4.08 3.37 -29.41
N LYS A 455 -3.34 3.15 -30.51
CA LYS A 455 -1.91 2.84 -30.46
C LYS A 455 -1.13 3.99 -29.82
N LEU A 456 -1.41 5.24 -30.21
CA LEU A 456 -0.77 6.41 -29.61
C LEU A 456 -1.10 6.55 -28.12
N ALA A 457 -2.35 6.34 -27.73
CA ALA A 457 -2.79 6.40 -26.34
C ALA A 457 -2.10 5.32 -25.49
N LEU A 458 -2.13 4.06 -25.95
CA LEU A 458 -1.48 2.93 -25.28
C LEU A 458 0.03 3.15 -25.11
N ARG A 459 0.71 3.61 -26.16
CA ARG A 459 2.16 3.87 -26.13
C ARG A 459 2.56 4.96 -25.12
N ARG A 460 1.65 5.88 -24.78
CA ARG A 460 1.90 6.99 -23.85
C ARG A 460 1.32 6.75 -22.45
N ALA A 461 0.56 5.68 -22.26
CA ALA A 461 -0.01 5.33 -20.97
C ALA A 461 1.05 4.74 -20.06
N ASP A 462 1.04 5.17 -18.80
CA ASP A 462 1.89 4.61 -17.76
C ASP A 462 1.24 3.35 -17.15
N SER A 463 -0.09 3.25 -17.17
CA SER A 463 -0.86 2.03 -16.85
C SER A 463 -2.24 2.06 -17.51
N VAL A 464 -2.76 0.88 -17.89
CA VAL A 464 -4.07 0.73 -18.54
C VAL A 464 -4.97 -0.20 -17.73
N PHE A 465 -6.14 0.30 -17.34
CA PHE A 465 -7.17 -0.46 -16.63
C PHE A 465 -8.20 -1.03 -17.60
N LEU A 466 -8.34 -2.35 -17.61
CA LEU A 466 -9.27 -3.06 -18.48
C LEU A 466 -10.57 -3.37 -17.72
N SER A 467 -11.72 -3.08 -18.32
CA SER A 467 -13.02 -3.47 -17.74
C SER A 467 -13.29 -4.98 -17.77
N ASP A 468 -12.55 -5.73 -18.59
CA ASP A 468 -12.77 -7.16 -18.86
C ASP A 468 -11.44 -7.80 -19.31
N ILE A 469 -11.10 -8.98 -18.78
CA ILE A 469 -9.86 -9.71 -19.08
C ILE A 469 -9.77 -10.17 -20.55
N SER A 470 -10.92 -10.41 -21.19
CA SER A 470 -10.97 -10.80 -22.61
C SER A 470 -10.41 -9.73 -23.56
N LEU A 471 -10.25 -8.50 -23.07
CA LEU A 471 -9.67 -7.37 -23.81
C LEU A 471 -8.14 -7.43 -23.84
N GLU A 472 -7.51 -8.07 -22.85
CA GLU A 472 -6.07 -8.04 -22.63
C GLU A 472 -5.30 -8.66 -23.80
N ARG A 473 -5.73 -9.84 -24.27
CA ARG A 473 -5.07 -10.55 -25.37
C ARG A 473 -5.04 -9.73 -26.66
N ASN A 474 -6.14 -9.05 -26.99
CA ASN A 474 -6.24 -8.22 -28.20
C ASN A 474 -5.41 -6.92 -28.10
N LEU A 475 -5.30 -6.34 -26.91
CA LEU A 475 -4.53 -5.10 -26.69
C LEU A 475 -3.03 -5.36 -26.57
N LYS A 476 -2.62 -6.49 -26.00
CA LYS A 476 -1.21 -6.94 -25.98
C LYS A 476 -0.66 -7.17 -27.39
N LEU A 477 -1.51 -7.60 -28.34
CA LEU A 477 -1.12 -7.70 -29.75
C LEU A 477 -0.87 -6.32 -30.40
N LEU A 478 -1.53 -5.27 -29.92
CA LEU A 478 -1.38 -3.91 -30.45
C LEU A 478 -0.17 -3.18 -29.85
N GLU A 479 0.06 -3.33 -28.54
CA GLU A 479 1.22 -2.77 -27.83
C GLU A 479 1.65 -3.72 -26.69
N PRO A 480 2.68 -4.55 -26.89
CA PRO A 480 3.08 -5.60 -25.94
C PRO A 480 3.77 -5.05 -24.68
N ASN A 481 4.27 -3.81 -24.72
CA ASN A 481 5.08 -3.21 -23.66
C ASN A 481 4.28 -2.46 -22.58
N VAL A 482 2.95 -2.55 -22.62
CA VAL A 482 2.05 -1.83 -21.70
C VAL A 482 1.66 -2.73 -20.53
N ASP A 483 1.80 -2.20 -19.30
CA ASP A 483 1.27 -2.85 -18.09
C ASP A 483 -0.26 -2.76 -18.11
N PHE A 484 -0.92 -3.88 -18.42
CA PHE A 484 -2.37 -4.01 -18.35
C PHE A 484 -2.79 -4.50 -16.98
N THR A 485 -3.78 -3.81 -16.40
CA THR A 485 -4.34 -4.12 -15.09
C THR A 485 -5.83 -4.41 -15.27
N VAL A 486 -6.26 -5.63 -15.02
CA VAL A 486 -7.68 -5.99 -15.09
C VAL A 486 -8.40 -5.45 -13.86
N ARG A 487 -9.47 -4.69 -14.07
CA ARG A 487 -10.32 -4.18 -13.00
C ARG A 487 -10.93 -5.34 -12.22
N GLN A 488 -10.69 -5.37 -10.91
CA GLN A 488 -11.40 -6.31 -10.04
C GLN A 488 -12.88 -5.91 -9.90
N ALA A 489 -13.76 -6.92 -9.77
CA ALA A 489 -15.21 -6.71 -9.75
C ALA A 489 -15.69 -5.95 -8.50
N ASP A 490 -15.00 -6.12 -7.37
CA ASP A 490 -15.29 -5.42 -6.13
C ASP A 490 -14.79 -3.96 -6.14
N LYS A 491 -15.61 -3.04 -5.62
CA LYS A 491 -15.34 -1.60 -5.59
C LYS A 491 -14.13 -1.26 -4.72
N LYS A 492 -14.01 -1.86 -3.53
CA LYS A 492 -12.89 -1.59 -2.60
C LYS A 492 -11.56 -2.11 -3.18
N SER A 493 -11.58 -3.30 -3.77
CA SER A 493 -10.41 -3.86 -4.43
C SER A 493 -9.92 -2.98 -5.59
N PHE A 494 -10.82 -2.46 -6.43
CA PHE A 494 -10.46 -1.53 -7.50
C PHE A 494 -9.84 -0.22 -6.97
N VAL A 495 -10.36 0.33 -5.87
CA VAL A 495 -9.78 1.52 -5.22
C VAL A 495 -8.36 1.26 -4.73
N ASN A 496 -8.15 0.12 -4.06
CA ASN A 496 -6.82 -0.29 -3.61
C ASN A 496 -5.88 -0.48 -4.80
N GLN A 497 -6.37 -1.06 -5.90
CA GLN A 497 -5.61 -1.27 -7.13
C GLN A 497 -5.16 0.06 -7.77
N VAL A 498 -6.04 1.05 -7.80
CA VAL A 498 -5.73 2.40 -8.30
C VAL A 498 -4.73 3.11 -7.38
N ARG A 499 -4.93 3.10 -6.05
CA ARG A 499 -4.01 3.69 -5.07
C ARG A 499 -2.61 3.07 -5.15
N TYR A 500 -2.54 1.75 -5.24
CA TYR A 500 -1.29 1.02 -5.39
C TYR A 500 -0.59 1.34 -6.72
N THR A 501 -1.33 1.38 -7.82
CA THR A 501 -0.79 1.78 -9.14
C THR A 501 -0.22 3.19 -9.08
N TYR A 502 -0.91 4.12 -8.43
CA TYR A 502 -0.40 5.48 -8.22
C TYR A 502 0.90 5.49 -7.43
N ALA A 503 0.98 4.78 -6.31
CA ALA A 503 2.21 4.65 -5.52
C ALA A 503 3.36 4.02 -6.34
N LYS A 504 3.09 2.92 -7.05
CA LYS A 504 4.06 2.24 -7.93
C LYS A 504 4.60 3.18 -9.01
N LEU A 505 3.75 3.98 -9.64
CA LEU A 505 4.15 4.86 -10.74
C LEU A 505 4.95 6.08 -10.26
N LEU A 506 4.60 6.68 -9.11
CA LEU A 506 5.41 7.74 -8.50
C LEU A 506 6.83 7.25 -8.23
N ASN A 507 6.96 6.08 -7.61
CA ASN A 507 8.26 5.46 -7.32
C ASN A 507 9.08 5.18 -8.61
N LYS A 508 8.43 4.81 -9.72
CA LYS A 508 9.11 4.59 -11.02
C LYS A 508 9.59 5.91 -11.64
N GLN A 509 8.84 7.00 -11.44
CA GLN A 509 9.19 8.31 -11.97
C GLN A 509 10.34 8.96 -11.20
N GLU A 510 10.36 8.85 -9.87
CA GLU A 510 11.48 9.30 -9.02
C GLU A 510 12.80 8.66 -9.48
N ARG A 511 12.80 7.34 -9.71
CA ARG A 511 13.96 6.61 -10.25
C ARG A 511 14.45 7.09 -11.61
N LYS A 512 13.56 7.61 -12.47
CA LYS A 512 13.98 8.20 -13.74
C LYS A 512 14.66 9.54 -13.53
N LEU A 513 14.15 10.37 -12.61
CA LEU A 513 14.71 11.69 -12.30
C LEU A 513 16.07 11.58 -11.60
N GLU A 514 16.27 10.57 -10.75
CA GLU A 514 17.55 10.31 -10.08
C GLU A 514 18.64 9.80 -11.03
N ARG A 515 18.30 9.11 -12.12
CA ARG A 515 19.27 8.69 -13.15
C ARG A 515 19.83 9.83 -14.01
N TYR A 516 19.24 11.02 -13.92
CA TYR A 516 19.67 12.22 -14.65
C TYR A 516 20.30 13.28 -13.73
N LYS A 517 20.51 12.95 -12.46
CA LYS A 517 21.35 13.72 -11.51
C LYS A 517 22.62 12.93 -11.26
#